data_AF-A0A3S0T8M8-F1
#
_entry.id   AF-A0A3S0T8M8-F1
#
_cell.length_a   1.000
_cell.length_b   1.000
_cell.length_c   1.000
_cell.angle_alpha   90.00
_cell.angle_beta   90.00
_cell.angle_gamma   90.00
#
_symmetry.space_group_name_H-M   'P 1'
#
loop_
_entity.id
_entity.type
_entity.pdbx_description
1 polymer ?
#
loop_
_entity_poly.entity_id
_entity_poly.type
_entity_poly.pdbx_seq_one_letter_code
_entity_poly.pdbx_strand_id
1 'polypeptide(L)'
;MKRLLIESLLFLLALTSAACAADPLPSWNDTAPKAAIKAFVERVTQEGSADFVPPAERIAVFDNDGTLWPENPVPFQMAYVFDELKRRSPNEPKLAADPMVQAALAGDIGKLLAGEHHDGLLRIVALTHAGITTDDFRARVEAWLASAKHPRFGRPYDQLTYQPMQELLRYLRANGFKTFIVSGGGADFMRVWSERVYGIPPDQVVGSTGRTVFELRDSGPVLVKTLDYLFVDDKTGKPVGIWEFIGRRPIACFGNSDGDQAMLEYTTINNPRPSFGLIVHHTDSEREYAYDVNPKSSGKLVEALKEAPQRGWTIVDMKNDWNTVFASDDSSVTAIDILLEPDATMLQHAEANNTRLLQIYPQGFALDAAHRPHITMLQCFVRTADLDKLYAAVEKVLSTSNVNTMKLEAFKFYYAPTGATGVAGIRAKPTPVILKLQAEIIDAAKPFMLQTGPIGAFTASHADSAIDAAIIDYVSTFVPKLSGENFNPHVSTGVAPRTYLDKMIAEPFQPFTFSPAGAAVYQLGAFGTAAKKLKQWN
;
A
#
# COMPACT_ATOMS: atom_id res chain seq x y z
N MET A 1 47.46 -15.56 -37.20
CA MET A 1 47.24 -15.19 -35.78
C MET A 1 46.13 -14.15 -35.52
N LYS A 2 45.63 -13.39 -36.52
CA LYS A 2 44.53 -12.41 -36.29
C LYS A 2 43.10 -12.89 -36.61
N ARG A 3 42.92 -14.15 -37.03
CA ARG A 3 41.59 -14.72 -37.39
C ARG A 3 41.02 -15.73 -36.38
N LEU A 4 41.85 -16.26 -35.46
CA LEU A 4 41.40 -17.17 -34.39
C LEU A 4 40.94 -16.46 -33.11
N LEU A 5 41.16 -15.14 -32.99
CA LEU A 5 40.79 -14.36 -31.80
C LEU A 5 39.40 -13.73 -31.88
N ILE A 6 38.76 -13.76 -33.05
CA ILE A 6 37.42 -13.17 -33.27
C ILE A 6 36.31 -14.21 -33.05
N GLU A 7 36.59 -15.49 -33.30
CA GLU A 7 35.61 -16.57 -33.04
C GLU A 7 35.51 -16.93 -31.55
N SER A 8 36.57 -16.73 -30.76
CA SER A 8 36.53 -16.92 -29.30
C SER A 8 35.88 -15.76 -28.53
N LEU A 9 35.71 -14.58 -29.15
CA LEU A 9 35.02 -13.44 -28.53
C LEU A 9 33.51 -13.43 -28.82
N LEU A 10 33.06 -14.20 -29.81
CA LEU A 10 31.64 -14.38 -30.15
C LEU A 10 30.97 -15.54 -29.40
N PHE A 11 31.75 -16.44 -28.79
CA PHE A 11 31.22 -17.51 -27.93
C PHE A 11 31.17 -17.14 -26.44
N LEU A 12 31.81 -16.02 -26.03
CA LEU A 12 31.77 -15.52 -24.65
C LEU A 12 30.69 -14.46 -24.40
N LEU A 13 29.97 -14.02 -25.44
CA LEU A 13 28.85 -13.07 -25.35
C LEU A 13 27.45 -13.75 -25.35
N ALA A 14 27.42 -15.09 -25.29
CA ALA A 14 26.18 -15.89 -25.23
C ALA A 14 25.96 -16.53 -23.83
N LEU A 15 26.67 -16.07 -22.81
CA LEU A 15 26.20 -16.17 -21.43
C LEU A 15 25.36 -14.93 -21.15
N THR A 16 24.23 -14.83 -21.86
CA THR A 16 23.12 -13.99 -21.40
C THR A 16 22.87 -14.39 -19.96
N SER A 17 23.04 -13.42 -19.07
CA SER A 17 22.61 -13.49 -17.70
C SER A 17 21.15 -13.91 -17.71
N ALA A 18 20.87 -15.20 -17.55
CA ALA A 18 19.64 -15.65 -16.95
C ALA A 18 19.72 -15.13 -15.51
N ALA A 19 19.43 -13.85 -15.34
CA ALA A 19 18.92 -13.38 -14.07
C ALA A 19 17.75 -14.32 -13.80
N CYS A 20 17.87 -15.18 -12.79
CA CYS A 20 16.72 -15.89 -12.26
C CYS A 20 15.70 -14.79 -11.96
N ALA A 21 14.71 -14.64 -12.83
CA ALA A 21 13.59 -13.78 -12.56
C ALA A 21 13.03 -14.31 -11.24
N ALA A 22 13.02 -13.46 -10.21
CA ALA A 22 12.44 -13.83 -8.93
C ALA A 22 11.03 -14.36 -9.19
N ASP A 23 10.69 -15.48 -8.54
CA ASP A 23 9.37 -16.08 -8.69
C ASP A 23 8.29 -15.01 -8.44
N PRO A 24 7.40 -14.72 -9.42
CA PRO A 24 6.41 -13.67 -9.25
C PRO A 24 5.30 -14.03 -8.25
N LEU A 25 5.19 -15.31 -7.87
CA LEU A 25 4.12 -15.86 -7.03
C LEU A 25 4.71 -16.71 -5.87
N PRO A 26 5.59 -16.17 -5.02
CA PRO A 26 6.35 -16.95 -4.04
C PRO A 26 5.49 -17.55 -2.91
N SER A 27 4.33 -16.97 -2.61
CA SER A 27 3.42 -17.51 -1.58
C SER A 27 2.50 -18.61 -2.11
N TRP A 28 2.57 -18.88 -3.42
CA TRP A 28 1.92 -20.00 -4.07
C TRP A 28 2.87 -21.20 -4.12
N ASN A 29 2.41 -22.35 -3.65
CA ASN A 29 3.11 -23.61 -3.84
C ASN A 29 3.18 -23.98 -5.33
N ASP A 30 4.17 -24.78 -5.71
CA ASP A 30 4.36 -25.23 -7.09
C ASP A 30 3.35 -26.33 -7.46
N THR A 31 2.07 -25.96 -7.47
CA THR A 31 0.91 -26.78 -7.79
C THR A 31 0.23 -26.31 -9.08
N ALA A 32 -0.83 -27.01 -9.50
CA ALA A 32 -1.50 -26.74 -10.77
C ALA A 32 -2.04 -25.29 -10.90
N PRO A 33 -2.63 -24.66 -9.87
CA PRO A 33 -3.11 -23.28 -9.99
C PRO A 33 -2.02 -22.25 -10.32
N LYS A 34 -0.86 -22.31 -9.65
CA LYS A 34 0.27 -21.41 -9.92
C LYS A 34 0.76 -21.56 -11.36
N ALA A 35 0.87 -22.80 -11.83
CA ALA A 35 1.26 -23.08 -13.21
C ALA A 35 0.23 -22.55 -14.22
N ALA A 36 -1.07 -22.72 -13.94
CA ALA A 36 -2.16 -22.25 -14.80
C ALA A 36 -2.19 -20.72 -14.92
N ILE A 37 -1.99 -20.00 -13.80
CA ILE A 37 -1.87 -18.54 -13.79
C ILE A 37 -0.72 -18.08 -14.68
N LYS A 38 0.49 -18.63 -14.46
CA LYS A 38 1.69 -18.23 -15.23
C LYS A 38 1.52 -18.52 -16.72
N ALA A 39 1.03 -19.72 -17.05
CA ALA A 39 0.79 -20.12 -18.44
C ALA A 39 -0.24 -19.22 -19.14
N PHE A 40 -1.32 -18.83 -18.44
CA PHE A 40 -2.30 -17.89 -18.98
C PHE A 40 -1.68 -16.53 -19.28
N VAL A 41 -0.96 -15.95 -18.31
CA VAL A 41 -0.34 -14.63 -18.46
C VAL A 41 0.66 -14.65 -19.60
N GLU A 42 1.58 -15.62 -19.63
CA GLU A 42 2.56 -15.77 -20.72
C GLU A 42 1.88 -15.88 -22.08
N ARG A 43 0.84 -16.71 -22.21
CA ARG A 43 0.11 -16.92 -23.47
C ARG A 43 -0.48 -15.63 -24.04
N VAL A 44 -1.07 -14.77 -23.20
CA VAL A 44 -1.77 -13.56 -23.65
C VAL A 44 -0.89 -12.32 -23.72
N THR A 45 0.33 -12.35 -23.17
CA THR A 45 1.26 -11.23 -23.21
C THR A 45 2.45 -11.42 -24.13
N GLN A 46 2.72 -12.64 -24.59
CA GLN A 46 3.79 -12.94 -25.55
C GLN A 46 3.54 -12.26 -26.90
N GLU A 47 4.35 -11.25 -27.22
CA GLU A 47 4.28 -10.57 -28.51
C GLU A 47 4.52 -11.54 -29.67
N GLY A 48 3.72 -11.40 -30.73
CA GLY A 48 3.75 -12.29 -31.89
C GLY A 48 2.98 -13.61 -31.74
N SER A 49 2.45 -13.92 -30.55
CA SER A 49 1.54 -15.05 -30.34
C SER A 49 0.18 -14.80 -31.01
N ALA A 50 -0.46 -15.86 -31.51
CA ALA A 50 -1.84 -15.81 -31.99
C ALA A 50 -2.84 -15.44 -30.86
N ASP A 51 -2.46 -15.73 -29.62
CA ASP A 51 -3.24 -15.49 -28.41
C ASP A 51 -2.94 -14.13 -27.76
N PHE A 52 -2.05 -13.33 -28.35
CA PHE A 52 -1.66 -12.03 -27.82
C PHE A 52 -2.87 -11.09 -27.68
N VAL A 53 -3.04 -10.53 -26.49
CA VAL A 53 -4.04 -9.51 -26.20
C VAL A 53 -3.34 -8.18 -25.98
N PRO A 54 -3.73 -7.06 -26.63
CA PRO A 54 -3.10 -5.77 -26.40
C PRO A 54 -3.37 -5.28 -24.96
N PRO A 55 -2.43 -4.54 -24.32
CA PRO A 55 -2.57 -4.09 -22.93
C PRO A 55 -3.91 -3.40 -22.62
N ALA A 56 -4.46 -2.63 -23.55
CA ALA A 56 -5.74 -1.94 -23.38
C ALA A 56 -6.96 -2.88 -23.21
N GLU A 57 -6.84 -4.14 -23.62
CA GLU A 57 -7.87 -5.18 -23.52
C GLU A 57 -7.60 -6.20 -22.38
N ARG A 58 -6.45 -6.09 -21.68
CA ARG A 58 -6.07 -6.99 -20.58
C ARG A 58 -6.79 -6.60 -19.29
N ILE A 59 -8.08 -6.88 -19.22
CA ILE A 59 -8.92 -6.60 -18.05
C ILE A 59 -9.01 -7.85 -17.18
N ALA A 60 -8.63 -7.72 -15.91
CA ALA A 60 -8.80 -8.74 -14.87
C ALA A 60 -9.77 -8.23 -13.80
N VAL A 61 -10.76 -9.03 -13.42
CA VAL A 61 -11.75 -8.70 -12.39
C VAL A 61 -11.62 -9.64 -11.19
N PHE A 62 -11.74 -9.09 -9.99
CA PHE A 62 -11.63 -9.79 -8.73
C PHE A 62 -12.86 -9.48 -7.87
N ASP A 63 -13.49 -10.48 -7.26
CA ASP A 63 -14.24 -10.18 -6.03
C ASP A 63 -13.27 -9.71 -4.93
N ASN A 64 -13.79 -9.10 -3.89
CA ASN A 64 -13.03 -8.64 -2.74
C ASN A 64 -13.22 -9.58 -1.53
N ASP A 65 -14.42 -9.62 -0.97
CA ASP A 65 -14.77 -10.45 0.19
C ASP A 65 -14.59 -11.94 -0.14
N GLY A 66 -13.76 -12.66 0.62
CA GLY A 66 -13.43 -14.07 0.37
C GLY A 66 -12.46 -14.32 -0.79
N THR A 67 -12.14 -13.33 -1.61
CA THR A 67 -11.22 -13.48 -2.76
C THR A 67 -9.90 -12.74 -2.57
N LEU A 68 -9.91 -11.51 -2.06
CA LEU A 68 -8.70 -10.70 -1.78
C LEU A 68 -8.41 -10.58 -0.28
N TRP A 69 -9.45 -10.71 0.56
CA TRP A 69 -9.35 -10.74 2.02
C TRP A 69 -10.46 -11.62 2.65
N PRO A 70 -10.42 -11.91 3.96
CA PRO A 70 -11.45 -12.69 4.65
C PRO A 70 -12.84 -12.05 4.61
N GLU A 71 -13.86 -12.91 4.59
CA GLU A 71 -15.26 -12.53 4.77
C GLU A 71 -15.93 -13.24 5.95
N ASN A 72 -15.20 -14.06 6.70
CA ASN A 72 -15.69 -14.75 7.89
C ASN A 72 -15.19 -14.09 9.18
N PRO A 73 -16.03 -13.97 10.24
CA PRO A 73 -17.40 -14.49 10.33
C PRO A 73 -18.46 -13.63 9.61
N VAL A 74 -18.13 -12.38 9.27
CA VAL A 74 -18.93 -11.47 8.46
C VAL A 74 -18.00 -10.66 7.54
N PRO A 75 -18.48 -10.21 6.37
CA PRO A 75 -17.74 -9.29 5.52
C PRO A 75 -17.25 -8.06 6.29
N PHE A 76 -16.10 -7.51 5.94
CA PHE A 76 -15.50 -6.43 6.72
C PHE A 76 -16.35 -5.15 6.70
N GLN A 77 -17.10 -4.89 5.63
CA GLN A 77 -18.07 -3.80 5.62
C GLN A 77 -19.21 -4.02 6.63
N MET A 78 -19.61 -5.26 6.88
CA MET A 78 -20.61 -5.56 7.93
C MET A 78 -20.06 -5.32 9.32
N ALA A 79 -18.78 -5.65 9.57
CA ALA A 79 -18.11 -5.27 10.81
C ALA A 79 -18.11 -3.75 11.00
N TYR A 80 -17.82 -2.97 9.94
CA TYR A 80 -17.91 -1.51 9.95
C TYR A 80 -19.33 -1.02 10.29
N VAL A 81 -20.38 -1.59 9.68
CA VAL A 81 -21.78 -1.25 10.00
C VAL A 81 -22.07 -1.44 11.49
N PHE A 82 -21.66 -2.58 12.06
CA PHE A 82 -21.91 -2.88 13.47
C PHE A 82 -21.17 -1.91 14.41
N ASP A 83 -19.91 -1.60 14.12
CA ASP A 83 -19.13 -0.66 14.92
C ASP A 83 -19.68 0.76 14.82
N GLU A 84 -20.16 1.18 13.64
CA GLU A 84 -20.77 2.50 13.46
C GLU A 84 -22.11 2.61 14.20
N LEU A 85 -22.94 1.57 14.18
CA LEU A 85 -24.16 1.50 14.99
C LEU A 85 -23.83 1.57 16.48
N LYS A 86 -22.82 0.83 16.94
CA LYS A 86 -22.38 0.81 18.33
C LYS A 86 -21.87 2.18 18.79
N ARG A 87 -21.11 2.87 17.93
CA ARG A 87 -20.57 4.21 18.19
C ARG A 87 -21.66 5.28 18.28
N ARG A 88 -22.69 5.18 17.43
CA ARG A 88 -23.76 6.18 17.33
C ARG A 88 -24.90 5.99 18.34
N SER A 89 -25.25 4.75 18.64
CA SER A 89 -26.42 4.41 19.49
C SER A 89 -26.47 5.14 20.83
N PRO A 90 -25.37 5.34 21.59
CA PRO A 90 -25.40 6.08 22.85
C PRO A 90 -25.87 7.53 22.72
N ASN A 91 -25.69 8.14 21.54
CA ASN A 91 -25.98 9.55 21.28
C ASN A 91 -27.24 9.76 20.41
N GLU A 92 -27.83 8.67 19.89
CA GLU A 92 -28.97 8.73 18.97
C GLU A 92 -30.10 7.81 19.45
N PRO A 93 -30.99 8.27 20.35
CA PRO A 93 -32.03 7.42 20.96
C PRO A 93 -32.97 6.75 19.96
N LYS A 94 -33.28 7.42 18.84
CA LYS A 94 -34.12 6.85 17.77
C LYS A 94 -33.40 5.70 17.04
N LEU A 95 -32.08 5.80 16.86
CA LEU A 95 -31.28 4.73 16.26
C LEU A 95 -31.24 3.52 17.19
N ALA A 96 -30.98 3.75 18.48
CA ALA A 96 -30.91 2.69 19.50
C ALA A 96 -32.24 1.94 19.71
N ALA A 97 -33.37 2.60 19.42
CA ALA A 97 -34.70 2.01 19.50
C ALA A 97 -35.10 1.20 18.25
N ASP A 98 -34.34 1.26 17.16
CA ASP A 98 -34.67 0.53 15.93
C ASP A 98 -34.45 -0.99 16.13
N PRO A 99 -35.48 -1.84 15.88
CA PRO A 99 -35.39 -3.29 16.14
C PRO A 99 -34.28 -4.01 15.35
N MET A 100 -33.91 -3.51 14.17
CA MET A 100 -32.82 -4.08 13.37
C MET A 100 -31.46 -3.64 13.86
N VAL A 101 -31.36 -2.41 14.41
CA VAL A 101 -30.14 -1.97 15.11
C VAL A 101 -29.92 -2.82 16.37
N GLN A 102 -30.96 -3.08 17.14
CA GLN A 102 -30.86 -3.96 18.32
C GLN A 102 -30.44 -5.39 17.94
N ALA A 103 -30.98 -5.93 16.85
CA ALA A 103 -30.58 -7.23 16.32
C ALA A 103 -29.10 -7.25 15.90
N ALA A 104 -28.67 -6.23 15.16
CA ALA A 104 -27.28 -6.08 14.73
C ALA A 104 -26.31 -6.00 15.90
N LEU A 105 -26.63 -5.19 16.93
CA LEU A 105 -25.80 -5.06 18.13
C LEU A 105 -25.77 -6.33 19.00
N ALA A 106 -26.81 -7.16 18.92
CA ALA A 106 -26.85 -8.48 19.55
C ALA A 106 -26.14 -9.58 18.74
N GLY A 107 -25.65 -9.27 17.52
CA GLY A 107 -25.04 -10.25 16.61
C GLY A 107 -26.05 -11.21 15.97
N ASP A 108 -27.33 -10.86 15.94
CA ASP A 108 -28.40 -11.70 15.37
C ASP A 108 -28.47 -11.54 13.84
N ILE A 109 -27.47 -12.09 13.16
CA ILE A 109 -27.36 -12.06 11.69
C ILE A 109 -28.55 -12.76 11.03
N GLY A 110 -29.04 -13.85 11.62
CA GLY A 110 -30.20 -14.59 11.12
C GLY A 110 -31.43 -13.69 11.00
N LYS A 111 -31.69 -12.85 12.01
CA LYS A 111 -32.80 -11.89 11.98
C LYS A 111 -32.61 -10.78 10.94
N LEU A 112 -31.38 -10.32 10.69
CA LEU A 112 -31.10 -9.32 9.65
C LEU A 112 -31.36 -9.86 8.23
N LEU A 113 -31.20 -11.17 8.02
CA LEU A 113 -31.36 -11.85 6.73
C LEU A 113 -32.73 -12.50 6.53
N ALA A 114 -33.60 -12.52 7.55
CA ALA A 114 -34.84 -13.29 7.51
C ALA A 114 -35.94 -12.72 6.62
N GLY A 115 -35.95 -11.41 6.37
CA GLY A 115 -36.99 -10.74 5.59
C GLY A 115 -36.77 -10.83 4.08
N GLU A 116 -37.82 -10.49 3.31
CA GLU A 116 -37.75 -10.46 1.85
C GLU A 116 -36.62 -9.51 1.40
N HIS A 117 -35.83 -9.96 0.42
CA HIS A 117 -34.69 -9.20 -0.11
C HIS A 117 -33.68 -8.72 0.95
N HIS A 118 -33.64 -9.35 2.13
CA HIS A 118 -32.82 -8.93 3.27
C HIS A 118 -33.09 -7.48 3.72
N ASP A 119 -34.36 -7.08 3.80
CA ASP A 119 -34.81 -5.74 4.22
C ASP A 119 -34.22 -5.25 5.55
N GLY A 120 -34.04 -6.14 6.53
CA GLY A 120 -33.41 -5.84 7.82
C GLY A 120 -31.93 -5.44 7.66
N LEU A 121 -31.20 -6.14 6.80
CA LEU A 121 -29.83 -5.79 6.42
C LEU A 121 -29.80 -4.46 5.66
N LEU A 122 -30.68 -4.25 4.67
CA LEU A 122 -30.76 -3.00 3.93
C LEU A 122 -31.06 -1.81 4.84
N ARG A 123 -31.91 -2.00 5.86
CA ARG A 123 -32.23 -0.98 6.87
C ARG A 123 -31.00 -0.53 7.66
N ILE A 124 -30.16 -1.44 8.13
CA ILE A 124 -28.96 -1.06 8.90
C ILE A 124 -27.87 -0.44 8.03
N VAL A 125 -27.74 -0.88 6.78
CA VAL A 125 -26.87 -0.23 5.79
C VAL A 125 -27.36 1.19 5.51
N ALA A 126 -28.67 1.40 5.33
CA ALA A 126 -29.26 2.72 5.15
C ALA A 126 -28.92 3.67 6.29
N LEU A 127 -29.11 3.22 7.52
CA LEU A 127 -28.89 4.03 8.72
C LEU A 127 -27.42 4.46 8.87
N THR A 128 -26.48 3.69 8.34
CA THR A 128 -25.03 3.94 8.48
C THR A 128 -24.41 4.62 7.25
N HIS A 129 -25.00 4.49 6.07
CA HIS A 129 -24.38 4.91 4.79
C HIS A 129 -25.10 6.07 4.08
N ALA A 130 -26.39 6.30 4.35
CA ALA A 130 -27.21 7.27 3.62
C ALA A 130 -27.39 8.60 4.38
N GLY A 131 -27.71 9.67 3.65
CA GLY A 131 -27.99 11.00 4.22
C GLY A 131 -26.74 11.78 4.65
N ILE A 132 -25.55 11.27 4.33
CA ILE A 132 -24.26 11.89 4.63
C ILE A 132 -23.50 12.18 3.33
N THR A 133 -22.55 13.11 3.38
CA THR A 133 -21.70 13.38 2.22
C THR A 133 -20.75 12.21 1.94
N THR A 134 -20.28 12.10 0.71
CA THR A 134 -19.22 11.13 0.35
C THR A 134 -17.94 11.33 1.16
N ASP A 135 -17.63 12.59 1.51
CA ASP A 135 -16.44 12.94 2.28
C ASP A 135 -16.59 12.57 3.77
N ASP A 136 -17.77 12.82 4.35
CA ASP A 136 -18.07 12.37 5.72
C ASP A 136 -18.03 10.84 5.83
N PHE A 137 -18.55 10.14 4.81
CA PHE A 137 -18.50 8.69 4.78
C PHE A 137 -17.05 8.18 4.69
N ARG A 138 -16.24 8.75 3.80
CA ARG A 138 -14.80 8.46 3.69
C ARG A 138 -14.10 8.62 5.04
N ALA A 139 -14.26 9.78 5.68
CA ALA A 139 -13.61 10.07 6.96
C ALA A 139 -14.00 9.06 8.07
N ARG A 140 -15.26 8.59 8.08
CA ARG A 140 -15.72 7.56 9.02
C ARG A 140 -15.08 6.20 8.74
N VAL A 141 -14.97 5.80 7.48
CA VAL A 141 -14.31 4.54 7.09
C VAL A 141 -12.81 4.58 7.43
N GLU A 142 -12.13 5.70 7.16
CA GLU A 142 -10.72 5.89 7.52
C GLU A 142 -10.49 5.79 9.03
N ALA A 143 -11.32 6.47 9.83
CA ALA A 143 -11.23 6.42 11.28
C ALA A 143 -11.49 5.02 11.84
N TRP A 144 -12.42 4.26 11.23
CA TRP A 144 -12.67 2.88 11.60
C TRP A 144 -11.45 2.00 11.28
N LEU A 145 -10.92 2.06 10.06
CA LEU A 145 -9.74 1.28 9.66
C LEU A 145 -8.52 1.54 10.54
N ALA A 146 -8.33 2.77 11.01
CA ALA A 146 -7.20 3.15 11.87
C ALA A 146 -7.20 2.46 13.25
N SER A 147 -8.36 1.98 13.72
CA SER A 147 -8.51 1.48 15.10
C SER A 147 -9.12 0.08 15.19
N ALA A 148 -9.96 -0.30 14.24
CA ALA A 148 -10.68 -1.56 14.24
C ALA A 148 -9.75 -2.73 13.92
N LYS A 149 -9.95 -3.84 14.63
CA LYS A 149 -9.19 -5.07 14.45
C LYS A 149 -10.12 -6.26 14.32
N HIS A 150 -9.74 -7.20 13.47
CA HIS A 150 -10.49 -8.44 13.31
C HIS A 150 -10.42 -9.28 14.60
N PRO A 151 -11.54 -9.78 15.13
CA PRO A 151 -11.58 -10.39 16.46
C PRO A 151 -10.78 -11.70 16.57
N ARG A 152 -10.72 -12.49 15.49
CA ARG A 152 -9.94 -13.74 15.46
C ARG A 152 -8.43 -13.50 15.36
N PHE A 153 -8.03 -12.54 14.52
CA PHE A 153 -6.63 -12.38 14.13
C PHE A 153 -5.91 -11.30 14.94
N GLY A 154 -6.65 -10.41 15.61
CA GLY A 154 -6.08 -9.30 16.37
C GLY A 154 -5.35 -8.26 15.51
N ARG A 155 -5.59 -8.26 14.19
CA ARG A 155 -4.93 -7.41 13.19
C ARG A 155 -5.91 -6.39 12.60
N PRO A 156 -5.43 -5.21 12.17
CA PRO A 156 -6.23 -4.27 11.38
C PRO A 156 -6.81 -4.96 10.14
N TYR A 157 -8.05 -4.61 9.79
CA TYR A 157 -8.77 -5.23 8.68
C TYR A 157 -8.05 -5.04 7.34
N ASP A 158 -7.47 -3.87 7.11
CA ASP A 158 -6.71 -3.55 5.89
C ASP A 158 -5.32 -4.21 5.82
N GLN A 159 -4.91 -4.94 6.85
CA GLN A 159 -3.70 -5.78 6.86
C GLN A 159 -4.01 -7.27 6.69
N LEU A 160 -5.30 -7.65 6.65
CA LEU A 160 -5.74 -9.04 6.48
C LEU A 160 -6.02 -9.35 5.01
N THR A 161 -5.07 -9.04 4.14
CA THR A 161 -5.19 -9.41 2.73
C THR A 161 -4.50 -10.73 2.44
N TYR A 162 -5.02 -11.51 1.50
CA TYR A 162 -4.37 -12.74 1.08
C TYR A 162 -3.08 -12.43 0.33
N GLN A 163 -1.94 -12.77 0.93
CA GLN A 163 -0.61 -12.53 0.39
C GLN A 163 -0.42 -13.11 -1.03
N PRO A 164 -0.88 -14.34 -1.33
CA PRO A 164 -0.81 -14.89 -2.69
C PRO A 164 -1.58 -14.04 -3.71
N MET A 165 -2.71 -13.46 -3.31
CA MET A 165 -3.51 -12.60 -4.18
C MET A 165 -2.89 -11.21 -4.39
N GLN A 166 -2.19 -10.67 -3.39
CA GLN A 166 -1.37 -9.47 -3.53
C GLN A 166 -0.24 -9.66 -4.57
N GLU A 167 0.39 -10.83 -4.56
CA GLU A 167 1.42 -11.21 -5.54
C GLU A 167 0.81 -11.33 -6.94
N LEU A 168 -0.34 -11.98 -7.06
CA LEU A 168 -1.07 -12.12 -8.31
C LEU A 168 -1.47 -10.77 -8.91
N LEU A 169 -2.03 -9.86 -8.10
CA LEU A 169 -2.37 -8.50 -8.52
C LEU A 169 -1.15 -7.76 -9.08
N ARG A 170 -0.01 -7.84 -8.39
CA ARG A 170 1.24 -7.24 -8.84
C ARG A 170 1.76 -7.87 -10.12
N TYR A 171 1.72 -9.20 -10.21
CA TYR A 171 2.16 -9.95 -11.38
C TYR A 171 1.33 -9.60 -12.62
N LEU A 172 0.00 -9.51 -12.50
CA LEU A 172 -0.88 -9.09 -13.59
C LEU A 172 -0.57 -7.66 -14.05
N ARG A 173 -0.45 -6.70 -13.12
CA ARG A 173 -0.12 -5.31 -13.48
C ARG A 173 1.25 -5.18 -14.14
N ALA A 174 2.26 -5.92 -13.66
CA ALA A 174 3.58 -5.98 -14.29
C ALA A 174 3.53 -6.51 -15.73
N ASN A 175 2.48 -7.27 -16.07
CA ASN A 175 2.22 -7.80 -17.40
C ASN A 175 1.15 -7.00 -18.17
N GLY A 176 0.88 -5.76 -17.75
CA GLY A 176 0.04 -4.80 -18.48
C GLY A 176 -1.47 -5.05 -18.34
N PHE A 177 -1.90 -5.81 -17.34
CA PHE A 177 -3.32 -5.91 -17.00
C PHE A 177 -3.79 -4.70 -16.19
N LYS A 178 -5.05 -4.32 -16.41
CA LYS A 178 -5.82 -3.48 -15.47
C LYS A 178 -6.58 -4.41 -14.52
N THR A 179 -6.44 -4.20 -13.22
CA THR A 179 -7.02 -5.03 -12.17
C THR A 179 -8.19 -4.30 -11.53
N PHE A 180 -9.40 -4.81 -11.70
CA PHE A 180 -10.64 -4.24 -11.16
C PHE A 180 -11.16 -5.07 -9.99
N ILE A 181 -11.79 -4.39 -9.02
CA ILE A 181 -12.68 -5.03 -8.05
C ILE A 181 -14.11 -5.04 -8.62
N VAL A 182 -14.82 -6.15 -8.48
CA VAL A 182 -16.25 -6.33 -8.81
C VAL A 182 -16.90 -7.13 -7.68
N SER A 183 -17.55 -6.42 -6.75
CA SER A 183 -17.93 -6.99 -5.46
C SER A 183 -19.33 -6.60 -5.00
N GLY A 184 -20.00 -7.53 -4.31
CA GLY A 184 -21.28 -7.24 -3.65
C GLY A 184 -21.16 -6.17 -2.55
N GLY A 185 -19.96 -5.93 -2.02
CA GLY A 185 -19.66 -4.85 -1.10
C GLY A 185 -19.88 -3.45 -1.69
N GLY A 186 -20.04 -2.45 -0.83
CA GLY A 186 -20.28 -1.07 -1.23
C GLY A 186 -19.06 -0.45 -1.94
N ALA A 187 -19.24 0.06 -3.16
CA ALA A 187 -18.15 0.66 -3.92
C ALA A 187 -17.44 1.79 -3.14
N ASP A 188 -18.20 2.69 -2.53
CA ASP A 188 -17.64 3.81 -1.77
C ASP A 188 -16.94 3.39 -0.49
N PHE A 189 -17.23 2.20 0.07
CA PHE A 189 -16.48 1.67 1.21
C PHE A 189 -15.11 1.20 0.75
N MET A 190 -15.05 0.43 -0.34
CA MET A 190 -13.81 -0.12 -0.89
C MET A 190 -12.88 0.96 -1.47
N ARG A 191 -13.45 2.00 -2.13
CA ARG A 191 -12.69 3.12 -2.71
C ARG A 191 -11.84 3.90 -1.71
N VAL A 192 -12.15 3.83 -0.41
CA VAL A 192 -11.40 4.54 0.64
C VAL A 192 -10.00 3.96 0.84
N TRP A 193 -9.80 2.67 0.59
CA TRP A 193 -8.58 1.96 1.02
C TRP A 193 -7.98 1.04 -0.05
N SER A 194 -8.75 0.62 -1.06
CA SER A 194 -8.32 -0.33 -2.10
C SER A 194 -7.05 0.08 -2.85
N GLU A 195 -6.84 1.38 -3.10
CA GLU A 195 -5.63 1.85 -3.79
C GLU A 195 -4.38 1.61 -2.92
N ARG A 196 -4.43 2.03 -1.66
CA ARG A 196 -3.34 1.83 -0.69
C ARG A 196 -3.05 0.35 -0.45
N VAL A 197 -4.10 -0.46 -0.38
CA VAL A 197 -4.02 -1.85 0.08
C VAL A 197 -3.74 -2.84 -1.05
N TYR A 198 -4.37 -2.67 -2.21
CA TYR A 198 -4.27 -3.58 -3.36
C TYR A 198 -3.53 -2.98 -4.58
N GLY A 199 -3.30 -1.67 -4.58
CA GLY A 199 -2.89 -0.94 -5.78
C GLY A 199 -3.99 -0.86 -6.83
N ILE A 200 -5.26 -0.89 -6.42
CA ILE A 200 -6.43 -0.76 -7.31
C ILE A 200 -7.07 0.62 -7.05
N PRO A 201 -6.98 1.56 -8.00
CA PRO A 201 -7.49 2.92 -7.80
C PRO A 201 -9.03 2.96 -7.79
N PRO A 202 -9.64 4.04 -7.25
CA PRO A 202 -11.10 4.12 -7.08
C PRO A 202 -11.95 3.96 -8.35
N ASP A 203 -11.42 4.35 -9.51
CA ASP A 203 -12.04 4.21 -10.83
C ASP A 203 -11.98 2.76 -11.37
N GLN A 204 -11.24 1.88 -10.70
CA GLN A 204 -11.19 0.44 -10.97
C GLN A 204 -11.95 -0.37 -9.89
N VAL A 205 -12.82 0.29 -9.12
CA VAL A 205 -13.68 -0.35 -8.13
C VAL A 205 -15.13 -0.29 -8.59
N VAL A 206 -15.69 -1.46 -8.88
CA VAL A 206 -17.11 -1.71 -9.12
C VAL A 206 -17.67 -2.44 -7.90
N GLY A 207 -18.79 -1.95 -7.40
CA GLY A 207 -19.50 -2.61 -6.32
C GLY A 207 -20.91 -2.06 -6.14
N SER A 208 -21.62 -2.58 -5.14
CA SER A 208 -22.97 -2.13 -4.83
C SER A 208 -22.99 -0.62 -4.58
N THR A 209 -23.87 0.09 -5.30
CA THR A 209 -23.85 1.55 -5.38
C THR A 209 -25.27 2.10 -5.29
N GLY A 210 -25.50 3.00 -4.34
CA GLY A 210 -26.69 3.86 -4.31
C GLY A 210 -26.42 5.17 -5.05
N ARG A 211 -27.46 5.79 -5.60
CA ARG A 211 -27.33 7.07 -6.30
C ARG A 211 -26.78 8.15 -5.36
N THR A 212 -25.90 9.00 -5.87
CA THR A 212 -25.51 10.25 -5.20
C THR A 212 -26.33 11.42 -5.72
N VAL A 213 -26.60 12.39 -4.84
CA VAL A 213 -27.27 13.65 -5.19
C VAL A 213 -26.27 14.79 -5.04
N PHE A 214 -26.18 15.62 -6.07
CA PHE A 214 -25.41 16.85 -6.02
C PHE A 214 -26.19 17.92 -5.24
N GLU A 215 -25.53 18.52 -4.26
CA GLU A 215 -26.06 19.65 -3.51
C GLU A 215 -25.03 20.78 -3.51
N LEU A 216 -25.50 22.02 -3.70
CA LEU A 216 -24.70 23.21 -3.45
C LEU A 216 -25.07 23.74 -2.05
N ARG A 217 -24.13 23.62 -1.10
CA ARG A 217 -24.28 24.10 0.28
C ARG A 217 -23.41 25.36 0.50
N ASP A 218 -23.60 26.05 1.62
CA ASP A 218 -22.76 27.21 1.99
C ASP A 218 -21.26 26.84 2.08
N SER A 219 -20.95 25.57 2.38
CA SER A 219 -19.60 25.02 2.41
C SER A 219 -19.02 24.68 1.03
N GLY A 220 -19.81 24.80 -0.05
CA GLY A 220 -19.43 24.42 -1.41
C GLY A 220 -20.24 23.25 -1.98
N PRO A 221 -19.87 22.76 -3.19
CA PRO A 221 -20.51 21.63 -3.84
C PRO A 221 -20.19 20.32 -3.10
N VAL A 222 -21.21 19.50 -2.87
CA VAL A 222 -21.06 18.18 -2.23
C VAL A 222 -21.87 17.11 -2.96
N LEU A 223 -21.48 15.86 -2.77
CA LEU A 223 -22.27 14.69 -3.14
C LEU A 223 -22.80 14.01 -1.89
N VAL A 224 -24.12 13.82 -1.83
CA VAL A 224 -24.80 13.16 -0.72
C VAL A 224 -25.15 11.74 -1.12
N LYS A 225 -24.78 10.78 -0.28
CA LYS A 225 -25.11 9.36 -0.46
C LYS A 225 -26.59 9.14 -0.19
N THR A 226 -27.27 8.51 -1.13
CA THR A 226 -28.65 8.05 -0.95
C THR A 226 -28.71 6.52 -1.13
N LEU A 227 -29.87 5.95 -0.83
CA LEU A 227 -30.22 4.60 -1.27
C LEU A 227 -31.31 4.60 -2.33
N ASP A 228 -31.58 5.76 -2.93
CA ASP A 228 -32.43 5.84 -4.09
C ASP A 228 -31.69 5.12 -5.23
N TYR A 229 -32.35 4.19 -5.90
CA TYR A 229 -31.78 3.38 -6.99
C TYR A 229 -30.50 2.63 -6.58
N LEU A 230 -30.65 1.65 -5.69
CA LEU A 230 -29.58 0.74 -5.33
C LEU A 230 -29.28 -0.22 -6.49
N PHE A 231 -28.08 -0.14 -7.05
CA PHE A 231 -27.49 -1.20 -7.85
C PHE A 231 -26.77 -2.18 -6.93
N VAL A 232 -27.13 -3.47 -7.03
CA VAL A 232 -26.49 -4.56 -6.27
C VAL A 232 -25.56 -5.32 -7.21
N ASP A 233 -24.25 -5.22 -6.94
CA ASP A 233 -23.20 -5.82 -7.77
C ASP A 233 -22.85 -7.23 -7.30
N ASP A 234 -23.85 -8.10 -7.22
CA ASP A 234 -23.70 -9.50 -6.79
C ASP A 234 -24.43 -10.45 -7.75
N LYS A 235 -23.97 -11.70 -7.84
CA LYS A 235 -24.52 -12.73 -8.74
C LYS A 235 -24.60 -12.22 -10.18
N THR A 236 -25.79 -12.24 -10.78
CA THR A 236 -26.04 -11.75 -12.14
C THR A 236 -25.88 -10.23 -12.27
N GLY A 237 -25.81 -9.49 -11.16
CA GLY A 237 -25.44 -8.09 -11.13
C GLY A 237 -23.99 -7.86 -11.57
N LYS A 238 -23.06 -8.76 -11.23
CA LYS A 238 -21.62 -8.58 -11.53
C LYS A 238 -21.31 -8.40 -13.03
N PRO A 239 -21.81 -9.24 -13.96
CA PRO A 239 -21.66 -8.99 -15.39
C PRO A 239 -22.25 -7.66 -15.86
N VAL A 240 -23.38 -7.22 -15.25
CA VAL A 240 -24.01 -5.93 -15.57
C VAL A 240 -23.13 -4.78 -15.08
N GLY A 241 -22.58 -4.86 -13.87
CA GLY A 241 -21.65 -3.87 -13.32
C GLY A 241 -20.38 -3.75 -14.16
N ILE A 242 -19.83 -4.88 -14.60
CA ILE A 242 -18.71 -4.91 -15.55
C ILE A 242 -19.06 -4.16 -16.85
N TRP A 243 -20.23 -4.42 -17.44
CA TRP A 243 -20.64 -3.72 -18.66
C TRP A 243 -20.83 -2.23 -18.42
N GLU A 244 -21.54 -1.85 -17.36
CA GLU A 244 -21.93 -0.46 -17.09
C GLU A 244 -20.73 0.42 -16.72
N PHE A 245 -19.83 -0.08 -15.86
CA PHE A 245 -18.76 0.72 -15.26
C PHE A 245 -17.40 0.52 -15.93
N ILE A 246 -17.13 -0.65 -16.52
CA ILE A 246 -15.84 -0.93 -17.20
C ILE A 246 -15.99 -0.81 -18.71
N GLY A 247 -17.16 -1.18 -19.26
CA GLY A 247 -17.43 -1.12 -20.71
C GLY A 247 -16.63 -2.11 -21.53
N ARG A 248 -15.99 -3.11 -20.89
CA ARG A 248 -15.15 -4.12 -21.55
C ARG A 248 -15.30 -5.47 -20.88
N ARG A 249 -15.36 -6.53 -21.70
CA ARG A 249 -15.40 -7.91 -21.23
C ARG A 249 -14.02 -8.30 -20.67
N PRO A 250 -13.92 -8.78 -19.42
CA PRO A 250 -12.66 -9.26 -18.84
C PRO A 250 -12.12 -10.48 -19.57
N ILE A 251 -10.82 -10.71 -19.43
CA ILE A 251 -10.17 -11.96 -19.87
C ILE A 251 -9.65 -12.78 -18.68
N ALA A 252 -9.69 -12.24 -17.46
CA ALA A 252 -9.36 -12.98 -16.25
C ALA A 252 -10.36 -12.65 -15.15
N CYS A 253 -10.86 -13.67 -14.46
CA CYS A 253 -11.84 -13.55 -13.38
C CYS A 253 -11.42 -14.38 -12.17
N PHE A 254 -11.51 -13.78 -10.99
CA PHE A 254 -11.15 -14.39 -9.72
C PHE A 254 -12.30 -14.16 -8.73
N GLY A 255 -12.83 -15.25 -8.16
CA GLY A 255 -13.92 -15.21 -7.19
C GLY A 255 -13.77 -16.34 -6.16
N ASN A 256 -14.75 -16.51 -5.28
CA ASN A 256 -14.73 -17.56 -4.25
C ASN A 256 -16.12 -18.14 -3.91
N SER A 257 -17.19 -17.65 -4.51
CA SER A 257 -18.56 -18.03 -4.13
C SER A 257 -19.49 -18.28 -5.32
N ASP A 258 -20.67 -18.81 -5.06
CA ASP A 258 -21.76 -18.90 -6.05
C ASP A 258 -22.23 -17.49 -6.49
N GLY A 259 -21.92 -16.44 -5.73
CA GLY A 259 -22.09 -15.04 -6.12
C GLY A 259 -21.22 -14.64 -7.32
N ASP A 260 -20.12 -15.36 -7.56
CA ASP A 260 -19.19 -15.08 -8.66
C ASP A 260 -19.48 -15.88 -9.92
N GLN A 261 -20.40 -16.84 -9.87
CA GLN A 261 -20.64 -17.76 -10.97
C GLN A 261 -20.92 -17.02 -12.29
N ALA A 262 -21.83 -16.05 -12.27
CA ALA A 262 -22.16 -15.28 -13.47
C ALA A 262 -20.98 -14.43 -13.97
N MET A 263 -20.13 -13.93 -13.08
CA MET A 263 -18.91 -13.19 -13.43
C MET A 263 -17.87 -14.10 -14.11
N LEU A 264 -17.69 -15.31 -13.59
CA LEU A 264 -16.83 -16.35 -14.18
C LEU A 264 -17.36 -16.79 -15.54
N GLU A 265 -18.66 -17.06 -15.66
CA GLU A 265 -19.32 -17.43 -16.91
C GLU A 265 -19.18 -16.32 -17.96
N TYR A 266 -19.50 -15.08 -17.59
CA TYR A 266 -19.36 -13.93 -18.48
C TYR A 266 -17.92 -13.73 -18.90
N THR A 267 -16.93 -14.01 -18.05
CA THR A 267 -15.52 -13.89 -18.43
C THR A 267 -15.04 -15.04 -19.32
N THR A 268 -15.51 -16.27 -19.12
CA THR A 268 -14.84 -17.45 -19.69
C THR A 268 -15.59 -18.15 -20.82
N ILE A 269 -16.92 -18.08 -20.86
CA ILE A 269 -17.71 -18.83 -21.85
C ILE A 269 -17.75 -18.05 -23.17
N ASN A 270 -17.24 -18.66 -24.25
CA ASN A 270 -17.22 -18.04 -25.58
C ASN A 270 -16.63 -16.63 -25.56
N ASN A 271 -15.55 -16.42 -24.81
CA ASN A 271 -14.81 -15.17 -24.85
C ASN A 271 -14.08 -15.06 -26.20
N PRO A 272 -14.16 -13.92 -26.92
CA PRO A 272 -13.42 -13.73 -28.16
C PRO A 272 -11.89 -13.72 -27.96
N ARG A 273 -11.41 -13.58 -26.73
CA ARG A 273 -10.00 -13.67 -26.35
C ARG A 273 -9.77 -14.92 -25.48
N PRO A 274 -8.54 -15.45 -25.45
CA PRO A 274 -8.18 -16.44 -24.44
C PRO A 274 -8.47 -15.89 -23.05
N SER A 275 -9.20 -16.64 -22.24
CA SER A 275 -9.67 -16.22 -20.92
C SER A 275 -9.27 -17.19 -19.81
N PHE A 276 -9.31 -16.72 -18.57
CA PHE A 276 -8.98 -17.47 -17.36
C PHE A 276 -10.01 -17.22 -16.27
N GLY A 277 -10.37 -18.28 -15.54
CA GLY A 277 -11.26 -18.23 -14.38
C GLY A 277 -10.64 -18.98 -13.22
N LEU A 278 -10.72 -18.41 -12.01
CA LEU A 278 -10.20 -19.01 -10.79
C LEU A 278 -11.17 -18.84 -9.63
N ILE A 279 -11.31 -19.89 -8.81
CA ILE A 279 -12.09 -19.93 -7.58
C ILE A 279 -11.15 -20.16 -6.41
N VAL A 280 -11.18 -19.29 -5.41
CA VAL A 280 -10.55 -19.51 -4.10
C VAL A 280 -11.46 -20.40 -3.25
N HIS A 281 -11.00 -21.61 -2.92
CA HIS A 281 -11.70 -22.54 -2.06
C HIS A 281 -11.10 -22.51 -0.65
N HIS A 282 -11.91 -22.05 0.31
CA HIS A 282 -11.52 -21.87 1.71
C HIS A 282 -11.51 -23.20 2.44
N THR A 283 -10.36 -23.87 2.44
CA THR A 283 -10.15 -25.21 2.99
C THR A 283 -9.28 -25.22 4.27
N ASP A 284 -8.82 -24.06 4.73
CA ASP A 284 -7.81 -23.95 5.79
C ASP A 284 -8.38 -23.36 7.08
N SER A 285 -8.95 -24.21 7.94
CA SER A 285 -9.49 -23.78 9.24
C SER A 285 -8.43 -23.31 10.24
N GLU A 286 -7.14 -23.62 10.02
CA GLU A 286 -6.07 -23.31 10.97
C GLU A 286 -5.55 -21.89 10.74
N ARG A 287 -5.14 -21.58 9.50
CA ARG A 287 -4.58 -20.28 9.11
C ARG A 287 -5.66 -19.26 8.74
N GLU A 288 -6.80 -19.73 8.26
CA GLU A 288 -7.98 -18.95 7.85
C GLU A 288 -9.23 -19.67 8.38
N TYR A 289 -10.33 -19.68 7.64
CA TYR A 289 -11.54 -20.43 7.88
C TYR A 289 -11.65 -21.54 6.82
N ALA A 290 -12.41 -22.58 7.16
CA ALA A 290 -12.84 -23.59 6.20
C ALA A 290 -14.37 -23.52 6.07
N TYR A 291 -14.87 -23.25 4.87
CA TYR A 291 -16.29 -23.08 4.60
C TYR A 291 -16.61 -23.19 3.11
N ASP A 292 -17.81 -23.72 2.83
CA ASP A 292 -18.37 -23.88 1.49
C ASP A 292 -19.91 -23.84 1.50
N VAL A 293 -20.59 -24.85 2.04
CA VAL A 293 -22.04 -25.06 1.92
C VAL A 293 -22.83 -24.17 2.90
N ASN A 294 -22.35 -24.08 4.14
CA ASN A 294 -23.04 -23.40 5.25
C ASN A 294 -22.10 -22.39 5.93
N PRO A 295 -21.66 -21.33 5.24
CA PRO A 295 -20.88 -20.29 5.89
C PRO A 295 -21.72 -19.54 6.94
N LYS A 296 -21.06 -18.82 7.84
CA LYS A 296 -21.74 -18.07 8.91
C LYS A 296 -22.58 -16.88 8.40
N SER A 297 -22.21 -16.32 7.26
CA SER A 297 -22.87 -15.13 6.70
C SER A 297 -22.87 -15.10 5.17
N SER A 298 -21.68 -15.14 4.55
CA SER A 298 -21.48 -15.05 3.09
C SER A 298 -20.42 -16.04 2.60
N GLY A 299 -20.21 -16.12 1.29
CA GLY A 299 -19.19 -17.01 0.71
C GLY A 299 -19.66 -18.43 0.42
N LYS A 300 -20.97 -18.65 0.25
CA LYS A 300 -21.49 -19.98 -0.09
C LYS A 300 -20.93 -20.41 -1.45
N LEU A 301 -20.34 -21.60 -1.51
CA LEU A 301 -19.73 -22.15 -2.71
C LEU A 301 -20.19 -23.61 -2.92
N VAL A 302 -21.13 -23.82 -3.86
CA VAL A 302 -21.69 -25.15 -4.17
C VAL A 302 -21.80 -25.33 -5.68
N GLU A 303 -22.54 -24.45 -6.36
CA GLU A 303 -22.81 -24.58 -7.79
C GLU A 303 -21.59 -24.21 -8.63
N ALA A 304 -20.90 -23.11 -8.30
CA ALA A 304 -19.71 -22.70 -9.03
C ALA A 304 -18.57 -23.73 -8.90
N LEU A 305 -18.41 -24.33 -7.72
CA LEU A 305 -17.42 -25.39 -7.48
C LEU A 305 -17.73 -26.67 -8.26
N LYS A 306 -19.02 -27.02 -8.37
CA LYS A 306 -19.48 -28.16 -9.17
C LYS A 306 -19.28 -27.93 -10.67
N GLU A 307 -19.48 -26.71 -11.17
CA GLU A 307 -19.29 -26.37 -12.58
C GLU A 307 -17.83 -26.22 -12.99
N ALA A 308 -16.95 -25.83 -12.06
CA ALA A 308 -15.56 -25.48 -12.34
C ALA A 308 -14.80 -26.48 -13.24
N PRO A 309 -14.83 -27.81 -13.01
CA PRO A 309 -14.15 -28.77 -13.89
C PRO A 309 -14.68 -28.78 -15.32
N GLN A 310 -15.99 -28.55 -15.51
CA GLN A 310 -16.64 -28.55 -16.82
C GLN A 310 -16.34 -27.26 -17.60
N ARG A 311 -16.10 -26.16 -16.87
CA ARG A 311 -15.82 -24.83 -17.42
C ARG A 311 -14.32 -24.53 -17.52
N GLY A 312 -13.47 -25.42 -17.02
CA GLY A 312 -12.02 -25.21 -16.96
C GLY A 312 -11.61 -24.10 -15.97
N TRP A 313 -12.45 -23.81 -14.97
CA TRP A 313 -12.08 -22.88 -13.90
C TRP A 313 -11.09 -23.54 -12.96
N THR A 314 -10.01 -22.83 -12.67
CA THR A 314 -8.97 -23.27 -11.74
C THR A 314 -9.50 -23.17 -10.32
N ILE A 315 -9.44 -24.25 -9.54
CA ILE A 315 -9.79 -24.22 -8.11
C ILE A 315 -8.48 -24.14 -7.32
N VAL A 316 -8.41 -23.17 -6.40
CA VAL A 316 -7.33 -23.03 -5.44
C VAL A 316 -7.77 -23.61 -4.11
N ASP A 317 -7.12 -24.67 -3.66
CA ASP A 317 -7.25 -25.20 -2.30
C ASP A 317 -6.35 -24.37 -1.39
N MET A 318 -6.92 -23.45 -0.60
CA MET A 318 -6.15 -22.52 0.23
C MET A 318 -5.12 -23.23 1.12
N LYS A 319 -5.48 -24.38 1.70
CA LYS A 319 -4.61 -25.14 2.59
C LYS A 319 -3.38 -25.66 1.85
N ASN A 320 -3.57 -26.17 0.64
CA ASN A 320 -2.55 -26.92 -0.09
C ASN A 320 -1.78 -26.06 -1.11
N ASP A 321 -2.41 -25.05 -1.69
CA ASP A 321 -1.84 -24.25 -2.76
C ASP A 321 -1.15 -22.97 -2.26
N TRP A 322 -1.47 -22.51 -1.04
CA TRP A 322 -0.82 -21.35 -0.44
C TRP A 322 0.10 -21.76 0.71
N ASN A 323 1.38 -21.42 0.64
CA ASN A 323 2.30 -21.60 1.78
C ASN A 323 2.13 -20.50 2.83
N THR A 324 1.58 -19.35 2.44
CA THR A 324 1.32 -18.19 3.29
C THR A 324 -0.08 -17.66 2.98
N VAL A 325 -0.94 -17.49 3.98
CA VAL A 325 -2.28 -16.91 3.79
C VAL A 325 -2.21 -15.40 3.92
N PHE A 326 -1.77 -14.90 5.09
CA PHE A 326 -1.57 -13.48 5.33
C PHE A 326 -0.08 -13.16 5.37
N ALA A 327 0.29 -11.96 4.92
CA ALA A 327 1.62 -11.42 5.14
C ALA A 327 1.96 -11.53 6.63
N SER A 328 3.08 -12.16 6.97
CA SER A 328 3.57 -12.19 8.35
C SER A 328 3.99 -10.79 8.77
N ASP A 329 3.99 -10.48 10.07
CA ASP A 329 4.63 -9.24 10.55
C ASP A 329 6.11 -9.18 10.13
N ASP A 330 6.75 -10.34 9.95
CA ASP A 330 8.11 -10.47 9.42
C ASP A 330 8.27 -10.04 7.95
N SER A 331 7.18 -10.01 7.19
CA SER A 331 7.14 -9.52 5.81
C SER A 331 6.78 -8.04 5.69
N SER A 332 6.38 -7.39 6.80
CA SER A 332 6.16 -5.95 6.80
C SER A 332 7.48 -5.23 6.49
N VAL A 333 7.38 -4.12 5.76
CA VAL A 333 8.52 -3.30 5.37
C VAL A 333 8.45 -2.00 6.14
N THR A 334 9.58 -1.55 6.66
CA THR A 334 9.74 -0.23 7.28
C THR A 334 10.68 0.60 6.41
N ALA A 335 10.26 1.81 6.04
CA ALA A 335 11.12 2.80 5.42
C ALA A 335 11.89 3.51 6.55
N ILE A 336 13.22 3.46 6.54
CA ILE A 336 14.05 3.97 7.64
C ILE A 336 15.02 5.05 7.20
N ASP A 337 15.40 5.90 8.15
CA ASP A 337 16.55 6.81 8.09
C ASP A 337 17.55 6.42 9.19
N ILE A 338 18.79 6.12 8.81
CA ILE A 338 19.94 6.04 9.70
C ILE A 338 20.65 7.38 9.65
N LEU A 339 20.70 8.07 10.79
CA LEU A 339 21.11 9.48 10.87
C LEU A 339 22.02 9.77 12.05
N LEU A 340 22.70 10.93 11.96
CA LEU A 340 23.45 11.55 13.05
C LEU A 340 22.61 12.67 13.66
N GLU A 341 22.53 12.69 14.99
CA GLU A 341 21.90 13.76 15.77
C GLU A 341 22.95 14.86 16.02
N PRO A 342 22.75 16.11 15.56
CA PRO A 342 23.70 17.19 15.77
C PRO A 342 23.73 17.68 17.22
N ASP A 343 24.86 18.27 17.64
CA ASP A 343 24.99 18.92 18.95
C ASP A 343 24.18 20.24 19.06
N ALA A 344 24.16 20.78 20.29
CA ALA A 344 23.46 22.02 20.62
C ALA A 344 23.87 23.22 19.76
N THR A 345 25.11 23.27 19.25
CA THR A 345 25.60 24.37 18.41
C THR A 345 24.85 24.37 17.08
N MET A 346 24.83 23.22 16.39
CA MET A 346 24.11 23.10 15.13
C MET A 346 22.59 23.21 15.33
N LEU A 347 22.04 22.68 16.43
CA LEU A 347 20.62 22.84 16.76
C LEU A 347 20.21 24.31 16.89
N GLN A 348 21.01 25.12 17.60
CA GLN A 348 20.75 26.56 17.73
C GLN A 348 20.74 27.26 16.37
N HIS A 349 21.71 26.96 15.50
CA HIS A 349 21.76 27.54 14.15
C HIS A 349 20.60 27.07 13.27
N ALA A 350 20.22 25.79 13.37
CA ALA A 350 19.10 25.23 12.63
C ALA A 350 17.76 25.85 13.06
N GLU A 351 17.52 26.02 14.36
CA GLU A 351 16.32 26.66 14.92
C GLU A 351 16.22 28.13 14.54
N ALA A 352 17.34 28.86 14.59
CA ALA A 352 17.38 30.26 14.16
C ALA A 352 17.02 30.39 12.67
N ASN A 353 17.56 29.50 11.82
CA ASN A 353 17.22 29.51 10.40
C ASN A 353 15.78 29.06 10.13
N ASN A 354 15.28 28.07 10.86
CA ASN A 354 13.88 27.62 10.74
C ASN A 354 12.89 28.73 11.13
N THR A 355 13.15 29.43 12.23
CA THR A 355 12.36 30.60 12.66
C THR A 355 12.30 31.66 11.56
N ARG A 356 13.47 31.95 10.95
CA ARG A 356 13.56 32.89 9.82
C ARG A 356 12.77 32.40 8.61
N LEU A 357 12.86 31.11 8.25
CA LEU A 357 12.15 30.55 7.10
C LEU A 357 10.63 30.52 7.31
N LEU A 358 10.15 30.20 8.51
CA LEU A 358 8.72 30.20 8.84
C LEU A 358 8.10 31.59 8.80
N GLN A 359 8.86 32.66 9.04
CA GLN A 359 8.38 34.04 8.83
C GLN A 359 8.13 34.35 7.35
N ILE A 360 8.90 33.74 6.45
CA ILE A 360 8.80 33.95 5.00
C ILE A 360 7.77 33.01 4.37
N TYR A 361 7.72 31.77 4.85
CA TYR A 361 6.84 30.74 4.36
C TYR A 361 6.24 29.98 5.56
N PRO A 362 5.16 30.51 6.16
CA PRO A 362 4.53 29.91 7.35
C PRO A 362 3.98 28.50 7.13
N GLN A 363 3.80 28.09 5.87
CA GLN A 363 3.37 26.74 5.49
C GLN A 363 4.54 25.72 5.43
N GLY A 364 5.77 26.14 5.72
CA GLY A 364 6.92 25.24 5.85
C GLY A 364 6.80 24.36 7.11
N PHE A 365 7.78 23.47 7.31
CA PHE A 365 7.83 22.65 8.52
C PHE A 365 8.55 23.37 9.66
N ALA A 366 8.07 23.15 10.89
CA ALA A 366 8.79 23.50 12.10
C ALA A 366 9.74 22.38 12.51
N LEU A 367 10.84 22.72 13.18
CA LEU A 367 11.69 21.73 13.83
C LEU A 367 11.06 21.33 15.16
N ASP A 368 10.46 20.13 15.21
CA ASP A 368 9.71 19.62 16.35
C ASP A 368 9.87 18.10 16.52
N ALA A 369 8.96 17.45 17.25
CA ALA A 369 9.00 16.01 17.46
C ALA A 369 8.82 15.19 16.17
N ALA A 370 8.14 15.74 15.16
CA ALA A 370 7.90 15.11 13.85
C ALA A 370 8.96 15.47 12.80
N HIS A 371 9.79 16.49 13.06
CA HIS A 371 10.89 16.94 12.22
C HIS A 371 12.13 17.29 13.05
N ARG A 372 12.84 16.26 13.51
CA ARG A 372 14.10 16.45 14.23
C ARG A 372 15.21 16.93 13.30
N PRO A 373 16.03 17.91 13.67
CA PRO A 373 17.23 18.26 12.91
C PRO A 373 18.23 17.09 12.94
N HIS A 374 18.73 16.68 11.78
CA HIS A 374 19.62 15.52 11.64
C HIS A 374 20.49 15.61 10.39
N ILE A 375 21.54 14.79 10.32
CA ILE A 375 22.28 14.49 9.09
C ILE A 375 21.96 13.05 8.68
N THR A 376 21.22 12.89 7.58
CA THR A 376 20.92 11.57 6.99
C THR A 376 22.20 10.90 6.50
N MET A 377 22.46 9.67 6.94
CA MET A 377 23.56 8.83 6.44
C MET A 377 23.07 7.84 5.40
N LEU A 378 21.90 7.22 5.64
CA LEU A 378 21.26 6.27 4.74
C LEU A 378 19.74 6.32 4.92
N GLN A 379 19.00 6.36 3.81
CA GLN A 379 17.59 5.98 3.79
C GLN A 379 17.39 4.74 2.93
N CYS A 380 16.58 3.80 3.42
CA CYS A 380 16.29 2.56 2.70
C CYS A 380 15.01 1.88 3.20
N PHE A 381 14.56 0.87 2.46
CA PHE A 381 13.51 -0.05 2.89
C PHE A 381 14.11 -1.29 3.51
N VAL A 382 13.54 -1.75 4.62
CA VAL A 382 14.02 -2.92 5.37
C VAL A 382 12.82 -3.74 5.83
N ARG A 383 12.91 -5.07 5.82
CA ARG A 383 11.89 -5.89 6.49
C ARG A 383 11.89 -5.57 7.98
N THR A 384 10.73 -5.30 8.56
CA THR A 384 10.59 -4.90 9.96
C THR A 384 11.21 -5.93 10.91
N ALA A 385 11.10 -7.23 10.60
CA ALA A 385 11.74 -8.29 11.39
C ALA A 385 13.27 -8.33 11.32
N ASP A 386 13.89 -7.67 10.33
CA ASP A 386 15.34 -7.57 10.22
C ASP A 386 15.90 -6.31 10.90
N LEU A 387 15.05 -5.43 11.46
CA LEU A 387 15.49 -4.19 12.10
C LEU A 387 16.48 -4.43 13.24
N ASP A 388 16.25 -5.41 14.13
CA ASP A 388 17.17 -5.69 15.23
C ASP A 388 18.54 -6.17 14.74
N LYS A 389 18.58 -6.94 13.65
CA LYS A 389 19.84 -7.38 13.02
C LYS A 389 20.56 -6.21 12.36
N LEU A 390 19.82 -5.34 11.68
CA LEU A 390 20.36 -4.11 11.11
C LEU A 390 20.92 -3.21 12.22
N TYR A 391 20.20 -3.04 13.33
CA TYR A 391 20.68 -2.23 14.46
C TYR A 391 22.02 -2.78 14.99
N ALA A 392 22.12 -4.10 15.19
CA ALA A 392 23.36 -4.73 15.65
C ALA A 392 24.51 -4.58 14.63
N ALA A 393 24.22 -4.60 13.32
CA ALA A 393 25.22 -4.38 12.28
C ALA A 393 25.74 -2.93 12.27
N VAL A 394 24.82 -1.96 12.36
CA VAL A 394 25.15 -0.53 12.38
C VAL A 394 25.86 -0.16 13.68
N GLU A 395 25.48 -0.73 14.82
CA GLU A 395 26.13 -0.50 16.13
C GLU A 395 27.61 -0.90 16.12
N LYS A 396 27.98 -1.97 15.41
CA LYS A 396 29.39 -2.37 15.23
C LYS A 396 30.21 -1.30 14.49
N VAL A 397 29.63 -0.65 13.48
CA VAL A 397 30.26 0.48 12.79
C VAL A 397 30.37 1.67 13.75
N LEU A 398 29.26 2.04 14.37
CA LEU A 398 29.20 3.23 15.23
C LEU A 398 30.16 3.16 16.42
N SER A 399 30.26 2.00 17.09
CA SER A 399 31.15 1.78 18.25
C SER A 399 32.64 2.00 17.95
N THR A 400 33.08 1.92 16.69
CA THR A 400 34.47 2.15 16.29
C THR A 400 34.71 3.50 15.61
N SER A 401 33.63 4.18 15.22
CA SER A 401 33.69 5.43 14.46
C SER A 401 33.91 6.70 15.29
N ASN A 402 33.76 6.62 16.61
CA ASN A 402 33.89 7.75 17.55
C ASN A 402 33.04 8.97 17.13
N VAL A 403 31.77 8.75 16.77
CA VAL A 403 30.82 9.77 16.29
C VAL A 403 30.89 11.08 17.09
N ASN A 404 30.90 10.99 18.42
CA ASN A 404 30.85 12.16 19.30
C ASN A 404 32.15 12.99 19.36
N THR A 405 33.26 12.44 18.86
CA THR A 405 34.54 13.16 18.80
C THR A 405 34.78 13.78 17.41
N MET A 406 33.93 13.47 16.42
CA MET A 406 34.02 14.07 15.09
C MET A 406 33.83 15.59 15.18
N LYS A 407 34.65 16.33 14.43
CA LYS A 407 34.52 17.77 14.25
C LYS A 407 34.14 18.06 12.81
N LEU A 408 32.92 18.51 12.61
CA LEU A 408 32.36 18.89 11.33
C LEU A 408 32.30 20.41 11.24
N GLU A 409 32.52 20.96 10.06
CA GLU A 409 32.44 22.40 9.81
C GLU A 409 31.21 22.68 8.95
N ALA A 410 30.23 23.38 9.52
CA ALA A 410 29.16 23.99 8.76
C ALA A 410 29.74 25.20 8.01
N PHE A 411 29.48 25.32 6.70
CA PHE A 411 30.18 26.33 5.88
C PHE A 411 29.30 27.13 4.94
N LYS A 412 28.05 26.72 4.72
CA LYS A 412 27.09 27.49 3.93
C LYS A 412 25.65 27.06 4.16
N PHE A 413 24.75 27.97 3.80
CA PHE A 413 23.40 27.60 3.44
C PHE A 413 23.35 26.95 2.05
N TYR A 414 22.38 26.08 1.85
CA TYR A 414 22.07 25.51 0.56
C TYR A 414 20.56 25.20 0.49
N TYR A 415 20.04 24.88 -0.69
CA TYR A 415 18.71 24.29 -0.80
C TYR A 415 18.62 23.23 -1.90
N ALA A 416 17.72 22.28 -1.72
CA ALA A 416 17.28 21.35 -2.76
C ALA A 416 15.97 21.88 -3.40
N PRO A 417 15.89 22.07 -4.72
CA PRO A 417 14.70 22.63 -5.37
C PRO A 417 13.54 21.64 -5.37
N THR A 418 12.32 22.14 -5.17
CA THR A 418 11.07 21.37 -5.25
C THR A 418 9.98 22.27 -5.87
N GLY A 419 9.86 22.22 -7.20
CA GLY A 419 8.95 23.11 -7.94
C GLY A 419 9.30 24.59 -7.76
N ALA A 420 8.34 25.38 -7.27
CA ALA A 420 8.49 26.81 -6.99
C ALA A 420 9.15 27.10 -5.62
N THR A 421 9.27 26.11 -4.76
CA THR A 421 9.91 26.19 -3.44
C THR A 421 11.21 25.38 -3.40
N GLY A 422 11.87 25.34 -2.25
CA GLY A 422 12.98 24.44 -2.00
C GLY A 422 13.11 24.12 -0.51
N VAL A 423 13.72 22.97 -0.22
CA VAL A 423 14.10 22.58 1.14
C VAL A 423 15.46 23.18 1.45
N ALA A 424 15.49 24.12 2.38
CA ALA A 424 16.68 24.82 2.82
C ALA A 424 17.44 24.01 3.88
N GLY A 425 18.76 24.10 3.89
CA GLY A 425 19.58 23.47 4.92
C GLY A 425 20.91 24.16 5.18
N ILE A 426 21.53 23.76 6.29
CA ILE A 426 22.90 24.12 6.63
C ILE A 426 23.78 22.95 6.23
N ARG A 427 24.76 23.21 5.35
CA ARG A 427 25.64 22.17 4.81
C ARG A 427 26.93 22.09 5.61
N ALA A 428 27.31 20.87 5.98
CA ALA A 428 28.62 20.55 6.51
C ALA A 428 29.62 20.25 5.37
N LYS A 429 30.90 20.57 5.56
CA LYS A 429 31.94 20.16 4.61
C LYS A 429 32.04 18.62 4.61
N PRO A 430 31.96 17.96 3.45
CA PRO A 430 32.31 16.54 3.37
C PRO A 430 33.76 16.36 3.79
N THR A 431 34.01 15.47 4.75
CA THR A 431 35.35 15.08 5.19
C THR A 431 35.58 13.60 4.92
N PRO A 432 36.84 13.13 4.79
CA PRO A 432 37.12 11.70 4.65
C PRO A 432 36.50 10.86 5.79
N VAL A 433 36.39 11.41 7.00
CA VAL A 433 35.82 10.73 8.16
C VAL A 433 34.32 10.48 7.99
N ILE A 434 33.53 11.50 7.64
CA ILE A 434 32.07 11.33 7.48
C ILE A 434 31.71 10.56 6.20
N LEU A 435 32.52 10.69 5.14
CA LEU A 435 32.36 9.90 3.92
C LEU A 435 32.63 8.41 4.19
N LYS A 436 33.69 8.10 4.94
CA LYS A 436 33.99 6.74 5.37
C LYS A 436 32.88 6.17 6.24
N LEU A 437 32.40 6.94 7.22
CA LEU A 437 31.28 6.52 8.08
C LEU A 437 30.02 6.20 7.26
N GLN A 438 29.68 7.05 6.27
CA GLN A 438 28.53 6.79 5.40
C GLN A 438 28.69 5.46 4.64
N ALA A 439 29.85 5.25 4.03
CA ALA A 439 30.14 4.02 3.30
C ALA A 439 30.04 2.77 4.20
N GLU A 440 30.60 2.83 5.40
CA GLU A 440 30.55 1.71 6.36
C GLU A 440 29.13 1.43 6.86
N ILE A 441 28.30 2.47 7.09
CA ILE A 441 26.88 2.31 7.42
C ILE A 441 26.12 1.65 6.25
N ILE A 442 26.35 2.12 5.01
CA ILE A 442 25.72 1.55 3.82
C ILE A 442 26.09 0.07 3.67
N ASP A 443 27.37 -0.27 3.79
CA ASP A 443 27.85 -1.64 3.68
C ASP A 443 27.29 -2.56 4.77
N ALA A 444 27.19 -2.06 6.01
CA ALA A 444 26.59 -2.80 7.12
C ALA A 444 25.08 -3.02 6.95
N ALA A 445 24.36 -2.05 6.36
CA ALA A 445 22.93 -2.14 6.12
C ALA A 445 22.57 -2.94 4.85
N LYS A 446 23.48 -3.01 3.87
CA LYS A 446 23.27 -3.63 2.55
C LYS A 446 22.60 -5.01 2.56
N PRO A 447 22.93 -5.95 3.47
CA PRO A 447 22.27 -7.27 3.50
C PRO A 447 20.77 -7.23 3.81
N PHE A 448 20.28 -6.12 4.39
CA PHE A 448 18.90 -5.96 4.85
C PHE A 448 18.08 -5.04 3.95
N MET A 449 18.73 -4.35 3.01
CA MET A 449 18.08 -3.39 2.13
C MET A 449 17.19 -4.09 1.10
N LEU A 450 15.97 -3.61 0.96
CA LEU A 450 15.06 -3.94 -0.10
C LEU A 450 15.17 -2.92 -1.23
N GLN A 451 14.94 -3.36 -2.46
CA GLN A 451 14.97 -2.49 -3.64
C GLN A 451 13.87 -1.42 -3.61
N THR A 452 12.71 -1.75 -3.02
CA THR A 452 11.55 -0.85 -2.89
C THR A 452 10.68 -1.30 -1.71
N GLY A 453 9.74 -0.43 -1.30
CA GLY A 453 8.71 -0.75 -0.31
C GLY A 453 7.37 -0.09 -0.65
N PRO A 454 6.27 -0.53 0.00
CA PRO A 454 4.96 0.09 -0.14
C PRO A 454 4.90 1.43 0.62
N ILE A 455 3.93 2.29 0.31
CA ILE A 455 3.72 3.53 1.07
C ILE A 455 3.39 3.28 2.54
N GLY A 456 2.78 2.12 2.87
CA GLY A 456 2.56 1.69 4.25
C GLY A 456 3.83 1.44 5.06
N ALA A 457 5.01 1.47 4.43
CA ALA A 457 6.30 1.41 5.13
C ALA A 457 6.68 2.72 5.84
N PHE A 458 6.06 3.83 5.44
CA PHE A 458 6.19 5.15 6.07
C PHE A 458 5.16 5.32 7.19
N THR A 459 5.31 6.34 8.04
CA THR A 459 4.35 6.55 9.14
C THR A 459 2.97 7.06 8.67
N ALA A 460 2.87 7.57 7.44
CA ALA A 460 1.62 8.04 6.83
C ALA A 460 1.77 8.11 5.29
N SER A 461 0.65 7.97 4.58
CA SER A 461 0.54 8.20 3.13
C SER A 461 0.12 9.64 2.82
N HIS A 462 0.18 10.05 1.55
CA HIS A 462 -0.36 11.33 1.09
C HIS A 462 -1.75 11.16 0.46
N ALA A 463 -2.45 12.29 0.28
CA ALA A 463 -3.70 12.33 -0.48
C ALA A 463 -3.45 12.20 -2.00
N ASP A 464 -2.25 12.52 -2.47
CA ASP A 464 -1.83 12.42 -3.87
C ASP A 464 -0.84 11.27 -4.04
N SER A 465 -1.25 10.22 -4.76
CA SER A 465 -0.45 9.01 -4.98
C SER A 465 0.79 9.25 -5.83
N ALA A 466 0.87 10.36 -6.58
CA ALA A 466 2.11 10.75 -7.27
C ALA A 466 3.21 11.14 -6.29
N ILE A 467 2.84 11.73 -5.14
CA ILE A 467 3.79 12.07 -4.07
C ILE A 467 4.28 10.79 -3.39
N ASP A 468 3.38 9.83 -3.15
CA ASP A 468 3.74 8.52 -2.62
C ASP A 468 4.73 7.78 -3.53
N ALA A 469 4.49 7.78 -4.84
CA ALA A 469 5.41 7.18 -5.80
C ALA A 469 6.78 7.90 -5.82
N ALA A 470 6.79 9.23 -5.74
CA ALA A 470 8.03 10.01 -5.74
C ALA A 470 8.89 9.77 -4.49
N ILE A 471 8.28 9.67 -3.30
CA ILE A 471 9.03 9.40 -2.08
C ILE A 471 9.55 7.96 -2.04
N ILE A 472 8.78 7.00 -2.57
CA ILE A 472 9.24 5.62 -2.72
C ILE A 472 10.46 5.56 -3.64
N ASP A 473 10.41 6.20 -4.82
CA ASP A 473 11.58 6.26 -5.74
C ASP A 473 12.79 6.91 -5.06
N TYR A 474 12.58 8.01 -4.34
CA TYR A 474 13.63 8.71 -3.63
C TYR A 474 14.35 7.80 -2.61
N VAL A 475 13.61 7.07 -1.78
CA VAL A 475 14.20 6.12 -0.81
C VAL A 475 14.85 4.93 -1.51
N SER A 476 14.20 4.37 -2.54
CA SER A 476 14.73 3.28 -3.36
C SER A 476 16.04 3.62 -4.06
N THR A 477 16.22 4.88 -4.44
CA THR A 477 17.39 5.37 -5.19
C THR A 477 18.35 6.20 -4.33
N PHE A 478 18.20 6.19 -3.01
CA PHE A 478 19.00 6.98 -2.09
C PHE A 478 20.51 6.69 -2.26
N VAL A 479 20.93 5.44 -2.14
CA VAL A 479 22.36 5.07 -2.24
C VAL A 479 22.98 5.51 -3.58
N PRO A 480 22.43 5.16 -4.76
CA PRO A 480 23.04 5.59 -6.02
C PRO A 480 23.02 7.12 -6.24
N LYS A 481 22.05 7.86 -5.66
CA LYS A 481 21.93 9.32 -5.88
C LYS A 481 22.61 10.19 -4.82
N LEU A 482 22.77 9.70 -3.58
CA LEU A 482 23.10 10.54 -2.40
C LEU A 482 24.25 10.00 -1.53
N SER A 483 25.07 9.08 -2.06
CA SER A 483 26.25 8.55 -1.37
C SER A 483 27.56 8.89 -2.08
N GLY A 484 28.68 8.71 -1.37
CA GLY A 484 30.02 8.88 -1.93
C GLY A 484 30.27 10.31 -2.40
N GLU A 485 30.66 10.49 -3.66
CA GLU A 485 30.91 11.82 -4.25
C GLU A 485 29.66 12.70 -4.29
N ASN A 486 28.47 12.09 -4.33
CA ASN A 486 27.19 12.79 -4.29
C ASN A 486 26.70 13.05 -2.86
N PHE A 487 27.43 12.60 -1.84
CA PHE A 487 27.02 12.81 -0.46
C PHE A 487 27.08 14.29 -0.08
N ASN A 488 25.93 14.78 0.39
CA ASN A 488 25.74 16.15 0.81
C ASN A 488 25.36 16.16 2.30
N PRO A 489 26.31 16.09 3.25
CA PRO A 489 25.99 16.11 4.68
C PRO A 489 25.40 17.46 5.06
N HIS A 490 24.17 17.47 5.53
CA HIS A 490 23.44 18.68 5.85
C HIS A 490 22.37 18.45 6.90
N VAL A 491 21.92 19.54 7.51
CA VAL A 491 20.73 19.60 8.34
C VAL A 491 19.67 20.41 7.61
N SER A 492 18.51 19.81 7.34
CA SER A 492 17.36 20.52 6.77
C SER A 492 16.74 21.44 7.82
N THR A 493 16.40 22.66 7.41
CA THR A 493 16.01 23.76 8.31
C THR A 493 14.70 24.43 7.94
N GLY A 494 14.08 24.12 6.79
CA GLY A 494 12.75 24.62 6.45
C GLY A 494 12.50 24.64 4.95
N VAL A 495 11.37 25.24 4.56
CA VAL A 495 10.97 25.42 3.15
C VAL A 495 10.71 26.90 2.90
N ALA A 496 11.09 27.40 1.73
CA ALA A 496 10.73 28.74 1.27
C ALA A 496 10.67 28.83 -0.27
N PRO A 497 10.07 29.90 -0.83
CA PRO A 497 10.14 30.18 -2.27
C PRO A 497 11.58 30.27 -2.76
N ARG A 498 11.84 29.74 -3.96
CA ARG A 498 13.20 29.72 -4.53
C ARG A 498 13.82 31.12 -4.67
N THR A 499 13.01 32.11 -5.01
CA THR A 499 13.45 33.51 -5.12
C THR A 499 14.00 34.08 -3.80
N TYR A 500 13.53 33.57 -2.66
CA TYR A 500 14.09 33.92 -1.35
C TYR A 500 15.35 33.09 -1.07
N LEU A 501 15.30 31.79 -1.33
CA LEU A 501 16.43 30.88 -1.09
C LEU A 501 17.66 31.23 -1.93
N ASP A 502 17.48 31.69 -3.17
CA ASP A 502 18.56 32.16 -4.04
C ASP A 502 19.32 33.35 -3.43
N LYS A 503 18.60 34.23 -2.72
CA LYS A 503 19.22 35.34 -1.96
C LYS A 503 19.90 34.81 -0.70
N MET A 504 19.23 33.92 0.03
CA MET A 504 19.74 33.35 1.28
C MET A 504 21.08 32.63 1.10
N ILE A 505 21.25 31.87 0.01
CA ILE A 505 22.51 31.15 -0.26
C ILE A 505 23.64 32.07 -0.73
N ALA A 506 23.34 33.31 -1.13
CA ALA A 506 24.31 34.33 -1.50
C ALA A 506 24.76 35.18 -0.29
N GLU A 507 24.11 35.04 0.86
CA GLU A 507 24.47 35.77 2.07
C GLU A 507 25.80 35.27 2.66
N PRO A 508 26.57 36.16 3.34
CA PRO A 508 27.72 35.74 4.11
C PRO A 508 27.32 34.69 5.16
N PHE A 509 27.94 33.52 5.09
CA PHE A 509 27.79 32.47 6.10
C PHE A 509 29.03 32.47 6.98
N GLN A 510 28.85 32.62 8.29
CA GLN A 510 29.94 32.46 9.25
C GLN A 510 30.13 30.97 9.55
N PRO A 511 31.26 30.35 9.14
CA PRO A 511 31.47 28.94 9.40
C PRO A 511 31.54 28.66 10.90
N PHE A 512 31.02 27.52 11.31
CA PHE A 512 31.08 27.08 12.70
C PHE A 512 31.34 25.58 12.78
N THR A 513 32.02 25.19 13.85
CA THR A 513 32.31 23.79 14.14
C THR A 513 31.21 23.21 15.02
N PHE A 514 30.80 21.99 14.72
CA PHE A 514 29.88 21.20 15.53
C PHE A 514 30.31 19.73 15.53
N SER A 515 29.76 18.97 16.46
CA SER A 515 29.91 17.53 16.56
C SER A 515 28.54 16.87 16.47
N PRO A 516 28.44 15.66 15.91
CA PRO A 516 27.32 14.79 16.23
C PRO A 516 27.27 14.51 17.75
N ALA A 517 26.08 14.55 18.34
CA ALA A 517 25.81 14.16 19.72
C ALA A 517 25.46 12.68 19.88
N GLY A 518 25.13 12.01 18.76
CA GLY A 518 24.77 10.59 18.73
C GLY A 518 24.31 10.17 17.34
N ALA A 519 23.80 8.94 17.26
CA ALA A 519 23.22 8.38 16.04
C ALA A 519 21.89 7.68 16.36
N ALA A 520 21.00 7.62 15.38
CA ALA A 520 19.69 7.00 15.57
C ALA A 520 19.16 6.37 14.28
N VAL A 521 18.16 5.50 14.44
CA VAL A 521 17.29 5.04 13.35
C VAL A 521 15.89 5.56 13.58
N TYR A 522 15.30 6.15 12.55
CA TYR A 522 13.92 6.61 12.52
C TYR A 522 13.15 5.90 11.42
N GLN A 523 11.86 5.66 11.64
CA GLN A 523 10.92 5.39 10.55
C GLN A 523 10.61 6.70 9.83
N LEU A 524 10.66 6.65 8.51
CA LEU A 524 10.40 7.79 7.63
C LEU A 524 8.92 8.19 7.68
N GLY A 525 8.68 9.49 7.80
CA GLY A 525 7.36 10.10 7.65
C GLY A 525 7.00 10.35 6.20
N ALA A 526 5.78 10.87 5.97
CA ALA A 526 5.22 11.11 4.65
C ALA A 526 6.22 11.83 3.71
N PHE A 527 6.90 12.87 4.16
CA PHE A 527 7.85 13.64 3.34
C PHE A 527 9.33 13.20 3.47
N GLY A 528 9.59 11.93 3.83
CA GLY A 528 10.96 11.44 4.05
C GLY A 528 11.61 11.96 5.33
N THR A 529 10.78 12.29 6.32
CA THR A 529 11.17 12.98 7.55
C THR A 529 11.54 11.97 8.63
N ALA A 530 12.46 12.30 9.54
CA ALA A 530 12.74 11.48 10.71
C ALA A 530 11.58 11.56 11.73
N ALA A 531 10.49 10.81 11.47
CA ALA A 531 9.20 11.00 12.14
C ALA A 531 9.04 10.18 13.44
N LYS A 532 9.42 8.90 13.43
CA LYS A 532 9.29 8.02 14.60
C LYS A 532 10.62 7.36 14.95
N LYS A 533 11.20 7.72 16.09
CA LYS A 533 12.45 7.12 16.59
C LYS A 533 12.24 5.63 16.85
N LEU A 534 13.11 4.79 16.28
CA LEU A 534 13.10 3.34 16.46
C LEU A 534 14.25 2.86 17.34
N LYS A 535 15.45 3.44 17.15
CA LYS A 535 16.67 3.10 17.87
C LYS A 535 17.54 4.34 18.06
N GLN A 536 18.30 4.39 19.15
CA GLN A 536 19.32 5.41 19.41
C GLN A 536 20.58 4.76 19.96
N TRP A 537 21.73 5.31 19.60
CA TRP A 537 23.05 5.01 20.15
C TRP A 537 23.66 6.30 20.67
N ASN A 538 24.23 6.21 21.87
CA ASN A 538 24.90 7.33 22.54
C ASN A 538 26.39 7.33 22.27
#